data_AF-A0A7S1YZL4-F1
#
_entry.id   AF-A0A7S1YZL4-F1
#
_cell.length_a   1.000
_cell.length_b   1.000
_cell.length_c   1.000
_cell.angle_alpha   90.00
_cell.angle_beta   90.00
_cell.angle_gamma   90.00
#
_symmetry.space_group_name_H-M   'P 1'
#
loop_
_entity.id
_entity.type
_entity.pdbx_description
1 polymer ?
#
loop_
_entity_poly.entity_id
_entity_poly.type
_entity_poly.pdbx_seq_one_letter_code
_entity_poly.pdbx_strand_id
1 'polypeptide(L)'
;MPRIIGRSVRVVDHGGVAIDEYAGNAATKDDTLSIATVRVSQPSAEPWLTLHYDEWICVTKGFIELHTETSEGVEGKALTVKEGETAFIAKGERFRPVFPQGGTEYVPICLPAFRPDRCIREEEEGGEVSTRLKTFHSDINSETVQDGSDSSDPKEVLYHMCQKELYESAAATGEAYFPPTFEKDGMFTHATAVPSRLITTANHFYTSTKGDWICLRLSRSALMRLGIKTVDEEAKPVGETAVGDTWDWVCPHIFGGLPTSVPGVITKIYDMKRSPDGKFLSIEGLTD
;
A
#
# COMPACT_ATOMS: atom_id res chain seq x y z
N MET A 1 15.04 -19.54 -2.18
CA MET A 1 15.32 -20.13 -3.50
C MET A 1 14.66 -19.25 -4.57
N PRO A 2 15.26 -19.05 -5.76
CA PRO A 2 14.60 -18.33 -6.86
C PRO A 2 13.33 -19.06 -7.32
N ARG A 3 12.27 -18.32 -7.70
CA ARG A 3 11.02 -18.88 -8.23
C ARG A 3 10.46 -18.03 -9.36
N ILE A 4 9.71 -18.66 -10.27
CA ILE A 4 8.94 -17.97 -11.31
C ILE A 4 7.68 -17.37 -10.66
N ILE A 5 7.37 -16.11 -10.96
CA ILE A 5 6.24 -15.38 -10.37
C ILE A 5 5.09 -15.11 -11.35
N GLY A 6 5.27 -15.39 -12.65
CA GLY A 6 4.25 -15.16 -13.67
C GLY A 6 4.80 -14.99 -15.08
N ARG A 7 3.94 -14.50 -15.97
CA ARG A 7 4.27 -14.00 -17.32
C ARG A 7 3.83 -12.54 -17.42
N SER A 8 4.32 -11.83 -18.44
CA SER A 8 3.87 -10.46 -18.66
C SER A 8 2.39 -10.37 -19.04
N VAL A 9 1.76 -9.27 -18.65
CA VAL A 9 0.37 -8.92 -19.00
C VAL A 9 0.37 -7.62 -19.80
N ARG A 10 -0.27 -7.62 -20.97
CA ARG A 10 -0.50 -6.43 -21.80
C ARG A 10 -1.51 -5.51 -21.11
N VAL A 11 -1.08 -4.35 -20.64
CA VAL A 11 -1.95 -3.37 -19.94
C VAL A 11 -2.40 -2.23 -20.84
N VAL A 12 -1.61 -1.88 -21.85
CA VAL A 12 -1.95 -0.88 -22.87
C VAL A 12 -1.51 -1.39 -24.24
N ASP A 13 -2.39 -1.27 -25.22
CA ASP A 13 -2.09 -1.47 -26.64
C ASP A 13 -2.93 -0.50 -27.48
N HIS A 14 -2.42 0.72 -27.66
CA HIS A 14 -3.16 1.79 -28.35
C HIS A 14 -2.29 2.94 -28.79
N GLY A 15 -2.67 3.63 -29.87
CA GLY A 15 -2.04 4.90 -30.25
C GLY A 15 -0.54 4.80 -30.53
N GLY A 16 -0.05 3.61 -30.89
CA GLY A 16 1.37 3.33 -31.06
C GLY A 16 2.15 3.08 -29.76
N VAL A 17 1.48 3.08 -28.61
CA VAL A 17 2.06 2.72 -27.30
C VAL A 17 1.61 1.32 -26.89
N ALA A 18 2.56 0.48 -26.53
CA ALA A 18 2.30 -0.84 -25.96
C ALA A 18 3.05 -1.00 -24.63
N ILE A 19 2.35 -1.49 -23.60
CA ILE A 19 2.91 -1.71 -22.27
C ILE A 19 2.63 -3.15 -21.83
N ASP A 20 3.68 -3.89 -21.52
CA ASP A 20 3.62 -5.24 -20.97
C ASP A 20 4.23 -5.24 -19.55
N GLU A 21 3.42 -5.42 -18.51
CA GLU A 21 3.89 -5.50 -17.12
C GLU A 21 4.33 -6.94 -16.80
N TYR A 22 5.54 -7.14 -16.27
CA TYR A 22 6.10 -8.44 -15.85
C TYR A 22 5.93 -8.70 -14.35
N ALA A 23 6.00 -7.66 -13.53
CA ALA A 23 5.79 -7.70 -12.09
C ALA A 23 5.08 -6.42 -11.68
N GLY A 24 4.13 -6.49 -10.76
CA GLY A 24 3.35 -5.35 -10.30
C GLY A 24 1.87 -5.68 -10.07
N ASN A 25 1.05 -4.64 -10.00
CA ASN A 25 -0.37 -4.75 -9.63
C ASN A 25 -1.22 -5.48 -10.69
N ALA A 26 -0.87 -5.39 -11.97
CA ALA A 26 -1.59 -6.08 -13.03
C ALA A 26 -1.15 -7.54 -13.15
N ALA A 27 0.17 -7.78 -13.28
CA ALA A 27 0.75 -9.08 -13.62
C ALA A 27 0.87 -10.06 -12.44
N THR A 28 1.29 -9.58 -11.26
CA THR A 28 1.62 -10.45 -10.12
C THR A 28 0.82 -10.15 -8.86
N LYS A 29 -0.05 -9.13 -8.88
CA LYS A 29 -0.85 -8.67 -7.74
C LYS A 29 0.02 -8.28 -6.52
N ASP A 30 1.19 -7.72 -6.81
CA ASP A 30 2.17 -7.28 -5.82
C ASP A 30 2.40 -5.78 -5.99
N ASP A 31 2.29 -5.03 -4.89
CA ASP A 31 2.40 -3.58 -4.89
C ASP A 31 3.82 -3.07 -4.52
N THR A 32 4.76 -4.00 -4.29
CA THR A 32 6.13 -3.66 -3.87
C THR A 32 6.92 -2.93 -4.96
N LEU A 33 6.73 -3.35 -6.22
CA LEU A 33 7.57 -3.01 -7.36
C LEU A 33 6.77 -3.23 -8.64
N SER A 34 6.90 -2.33 -9.62
CA SER A 34 6.48 -2.61 -10.99
C SER A 34 7.67 -2.72 -11.91
N ILE A 35 7.67 -3.71 -12.80
CA ILE A 35 8.59 -3.86 -13.92
C ILE A 35 7.74 -4.03 -15.16
N ALA A 36 7.85 -3.14 -16.13
CA ALA A 36 7.18 -3.26 -17.42
C ALA A 36 8.15 -3.05 -18.58
N THR A 37 7.74 -3.46 -19.79
CA THR A 37 8.34 -2.96 -21.02
C THR A 37 7.35 -2.04 -21.70
N VAL A 38 7.81 -0.87 -22.11
CA VAL A 38 7.04 0.09 -22.89
C VAL A 38 7.66 0.23 -24.27
N ARG A 39 6.81 0.18 -25.29
CA ARG A 39 7.19 0.44 -26.68
C ARG A 39 6.38 1.60 -27.22
N VAL A 40 7.07 2.62 -27.69
CA VAL A 40 6.46 3.80 -28.33
C VAL A 40 6.88 3.79 -29.79
N SER A 41 5.97 3.42 -30.68
CA SER A 41 6.27 3.17 -32.10
C SER A 41 6.25 4.42 -32.99
N GLN A 42 5.56 5.48 -32.57
CA GLN A 42 5.41 6.73 -33.31
C GLN A 42 5.84 7.93 -32.46
N PRO A 43 6.19 9.07 -33.07
CA PRO A 43 6.40 10.30 -32.33
C PRO A 43 5.21 10.63 -31.43
N SER A 44 5.46 10.85 -30.15
CA SER A 44 4.42 11.15 -29.17
C SER A 44 4.99 11.90 -27.98
N ALA A 45 4.10 12.37 -27.10
CA ALA A 45 4.45 12.90 -25.80
C ALA A 45 3.36 12.52 -24.81
N GLU A 46 3.75 12.25 -23.58
CA GLU A 46 2.79 12.20 -22.49
C GLU A 46 2.43 13.63 -22.05
N PRO A 47 1.32 13.82 -21.30
CA PRO A 47 1.10 15.04 -20.54
C PRO A 47 2.19 15.26 -19.49
N TRP A 48 2.13 16.38 -18.78
CA TRP A 48 2.92 16.54 -17.56
C TRP A 48 2.47 15.53 -16.51
N LEU A 49 3.44 14.90 -15.88
CA LEU A 49 3.27 13.83 -14.91
C LEU A 49 3.87 14.25 -13.57
N THR A 50 3.20 13.88 -12.49
CA THR A 50 3.77 13.90 -11.13
C THR A 50 3.53 12.54 -10.48
N LEU A 51 4.59 11.86 -10.09
CA LEU A 51 4.52 10.49 -9.56
C LEU A 51 4.51 10.49 -8.04
N HIS A 52 3.66 9.66 -7.44
CA HIS A 52 3.67 9.40 -6.00
C HIS A 52 4.57 8.22 -5.60
N TYR A 53 5.48 7.82 -6.49
CA TYR A 53 6.49 6.78 -6.36
C TYR A 53 7.77 7.22 -7.06
N ASP A 54 8.87 6.55 -6.73
CA ASP A 54 10.13 6.68 -7.45
C ASP A 54 10.09 5.85 -8.73
N GLU A 55 10.65 6.37 -9.83
CA GLU A 55 10.70 5.68 -11.11
C GLU A 55 12.10 5.70 -11.73
N TRP A 56 12.54 4.55 -12.25
CA TRP A 56 13.70 4.44 -13.12
C TRP A 56 13.24 4.13 -14.54
N ILE A 57 13.66 4.94 -15.51
CA ILE A 57 13.38 4.74 -16.93
C ILE A 57 14.66 4.24 -17.58
N CYS A 58 14.74 2.93 -17.79
CA CYS A 58 15.88 2.28 -18.46
C CYS A 58 15.60 2.23 -19.97
N VAL A 59 16.28 3.05 -20.78
CA VAL A 59 16.05 3.07 -22.23
C VAL A 59 16.80 1.92 -22.88
N THR A 60 16.08 1.01 -23.54
CA THR A 60 16.65 -0.18 -24.19
C THR A 60 16.79 -0.03 -25.69
N LYS A 61 16.14 0.97 -26.30
CA LYS A 61 16.27 1.31 -27.72
C LYS A 61 15.82 2.74 -27.97
N GLY A 62 16.54 3.47 -28.82
CA GLY A 62 16.18 4.85 -29.18
C GLY A 62 16.54 5.85 -28.08
N PHE A 63 15.68 6.86 -27.87
CA PHE A 63 15.85 7.84 -26.79
C PHE A 63 14.53 8.45 -26.35
N ILE A 64 14.55 9.05 -25.16
CA ILE A 64 13.45 9.81 -24.55
C ILE A 64 13.98 11.19 -24.17
N GLU A 65 13.18 12.23 -24.36
CA GLU A 65 13.44 13.56 -23.82
C GLU A 65 12.56 13.77 -22.58
N LEU A 66 13.19 13.96 -21.42
CA LEU A 66 12.51 14.26 -20.16
C LEU A 66 12.57 15.77 -19.92
N HIS A 67 11.43 16.43 -20.05
CA HIS A 67 11.27 17.84 -19.75
C HIS A 67 10.93 18.03 -18.28
N THR A 68 11.50 19.05 -17.64
CA THR A 68 11.29 19.39 -16.24
C THR A 68 11.15 20.90 -16.11
N GLU A 69 10.39 21.37 -15.13
CA GLU A 69 10.34 22.78 -14.75
C GLU A 69 11.15 23.03 -13.48
N THR A 70 11.78 24.20 -13.39
CA THR A 70 12.38 24.66 -12.13
C THR A 70 11.30 25.05 -11.13
N SER A 71 11.67 25.24 -9.86
CA SER A 71 10.78 25.75 -8.82
C SER A 71 10.13 27.10 -9.14
N GLU A 72 10.64 27.81 -10.14
CA GLU A 72 10.13 29.12 -10.61
C GLU A 72 9.17 28.98 -11.82
N GLY A 73 8.83 27.75 -12.21
CA GLY A 73 7.92 27.48 -13.35
C GLY A 73 8.57 27.70 -14.70
N VAL A 74 9.91 27.71 -14.78
CA VAL A 74 10.64 27.86 -16.04
C VAL A 74 11.01 26.47 -16.56
N GLU A 75 10.59 26.17 -17.80
CA GLU A 75 10.97 24.93 -18.47
C GLU A 75 12.49 24.89 -18.70
N GLY A 76 13.14 23.88 -18.12
CA GLY A 76 14.56 23.65 -18.29
C GLY A 76 14.88 23.03 -19.65
N LYS A 77 16.18 22.88 -19.95
CA LYS A 77 16.61 22.07 -21.10
C LYS A 77 16.22 20.61 -20.85
N ALA A 78 15.55 19.98 -21.80
CA ALA A 78 15.19 18.57 -21.72
C ALA A 78 16.43 17.68 -21.54
N LEU A 79 16.31 16.70 -20.65
CA LEU A 79 17.28 15.64 -20.46
C LEU A 79 17.03 14.54 -21.50
N THR A 80 17.94 14.39 -22.46
CA THR A 80 17.90 13.28 -23.42
C THR A 80 18.52 12.03 -22.81
N VAL A 81 17.73 10.98 -22.67
CA VAL A 81 18.13 9.66 -22.16
C VAL A 81 18.17 8.69 -23.33
N LYS A 82 19.34 8.14 -23.64
CA LYS A 82 19.58 7.30 -24.82
C LYS A 82 19.64 5.81 -24.46
N GLU A 83 19.60 4.96 -25.48
CA GLU A 83 19.83 3.52 -25.36
C GLU A 83 21.02 3.19 -24.45
N GLY A 84 20.77 2.33 -23.46
CA GLY A 84 21.74 1.91 -22.45
C GLY A 84 21.83 2.83 -21.22
N GLU A 85 21.19 4.00 -21.25
CA GLU A 85 21.13 4.94 -20.13
C GLU A 85 19.87 4.72 -19.29
N THR A 86 19.91 5.22 -18.06
CA THR A 86 18.79 5.16 -17.12
C THR A 86 18.60 6.52 -16.48
N ALA A 87 17.38 7.05 -16.56
CA ALA A 87 16.99 8.21 -15.79
C ALA A 87 16.29 7.78 -14.50
N PHE A 88 16.49 8.57 -13.45
CA PHE A 88 15.76 8.47 -12.20
C PHE A 88 14.84 9.68 -12.08
N ILE A 89 13.57 9.44 -11.77
CA ILE A 89 12.58 10.45 -11.42
C ILE A 89 12.19 10.20 -9.98
N ALA A 90 12.50 11.16 -9.11
CA ALA A 90 12.15 11.06 -7.71
C ALA A 90 10.65 11.31 -7.51
N LYS A 91 10.07 10.68 -6.49
CA LYS A 91 8.70 10.92 -6.07
C LYS A 91 8.44 12.43 -5.88
N GLY A 92 7.34 12.90 -6.48
CA GLY A 92 6.91 14.29 -6.42
C GLY A 92 7.56 15.20 -7.45
N GLU A 93 8.52 14.72 -8.24
CA GLU A 93 9.05 15.48 -9.37
C GLU A 93 8.01 15.56 -10.49
N ARG A 94 7.85 16.76 -11.03
CA ARG A 94 7.00 17.05 -12.18
C ARG A 94 7.85 17.00 -13.44
N PHE A 95 7.47 16.13 -14.37
CA PHE A 95 8.22 15.91 -15.60
C PHE A 95 7.29 15.58 -16.77
N ARG A 96 7.80 15.69 -17.99
CA ARG A 96 7.06 15.33 -19.20
C ARG A 96 7.95 14.51 -20.14
N PRO A 97 7.66 13.21 -20.34
CA PRO A 97 8.36 12.40 -21.31
C PRO A 97 7.86 12.67 -22.73
N VAL A 98 8.80 12.94 -23.62
CA VAL A 98 8.59 13.18 -25.05
C VAL A 98 9.39 12.15 -25.84
N PHE A 99 8.79 11.62 -26.90
CA PHE A 99 9.36 10.64 -27.81
C PHE A 99 9.44 11.24 -29.21
N PRO A 100 10.46 12.05 -29.55
CA PRO A 100 10.43 12.86 -30.77
C PRO A 100 10.40 12.06 -32.08
N GLN A 101 10.97 10.85 -32.10
CA GLN A 101 11.10 10.03 -33.31
C GLN A 101 10.21 8.78 -33.29
N GLY A 102 9.62 8.42 -32.14
CA GLY A 102 9.08 7.07 -31.94
C GLY A 102 10.16 5.99 -32.03
N GLY A 103 9.74 4.73 -32.18
CA GLY A 103 10.65 3.58 -32.20
C GLY A 103 11.42 3.35 -30.88
N THR A 104 11.01 3.99 -29.79
CA THR A 104 11.67 3.94 -28.49
C THR A 104 11.13 2.76 -27.69
N GLU A 105 12.04 2.01 -27.06
CA GLU A 105 11.69 0.97 -26.09
C GLU A 105 12.39 1.26 -24.77
N TYR A 106 11.67 1.10 -23.67
CA TYR A 106 12.22 1.31 -22.34
C TYR A 106 11.55 0.42 -21.29
N VAL A 107 12.22 0.26 -20.16
CA VAL A 107 11.73 -0.49 -19.00
C VAL A 107 11.54 0.52 -17.87
N PRO A 108 10.31 0.94 -17.55
CA PRO A 108 10.03 1.64 -16.31
C PRO A 108 10.07 0.64 -15.15
N ILE A 109 10.71 1.08 -14.06
CA ILE A 109 10.75 0.38 -12.78
C ILE A 109 10.22 1.34 -11.72
N CYS A 110 9.12 0.97 -11.06
CA CYS A 110 8.45 1.85 -10.10
C CYS A 110 8.52 1.27 -8.68
N LEU A 111 8.81 2.11 -7.68
CA LEU A 111 8.74 1.75 -6.25
C LEU A 111 7.94 2.80 -5.45
N PRO A 112 6.77 2.44 -4.86
CA PRO A 112 6.05 1.16 -5.02
C PRO A 112 5.54 0.92 -6.44
N ALA A 113 4.91 -0.22 -6.68
CA ALA A 113 4.40 -0.57 -8.01
C ALA A 113 3.45 0.49 -8.58
N PHE A 114 3.47 0.61 -9.91
CA PHE A 114 2.61 1.51 -10.67
C PHE A 114 1.13 1.26 -10.32
N ARG A 115 0.41 2.36 -10.08
CA ARG A 115 -1.05 2.41 -10.11
C ARG A 115 -1.50 3.73 -10.73
N PRO A 116 -2.62 3.76 -11.48
CA PRO A 116 -3.13 4.99 -12.08
C PRO A 116 -3.39 6.11 -11.07
N ASP A 117 -3.87 5.79 -9.87
CA ASP A 117 -4.14 6.75 -8.80
C ASP A 117 -2.87 7.37 -8.17
N ARG A 118 -1.69 6.81 -8.47
CA ARG A 118 -0.39 7.33 -8.05
C ARG A 118 0.35 8.11 -9.15
N CYS A 119 -0.22 8.17 -10.35
CA CYS A 119 0.34 8.90 -11.48
C CYS A 119 -0.60 10.07 -11.82
N ILE A 120 -0.26 11.25 -11.32
CA ILE A 120 -1.04 12.46 -11.61
C ILE A 120 -0.69 12.91 -13.02
N ARG A 121 -1.69 12.97 -13.89
CA ARG A 121 -1.56 13.31 -15.30
C ARG A 121 -2.30 14.62 -15.57
N GLU A 122 -1.58 15.63 -16.06
CA GLU A 122 -2.16 16.92 -16.46
C GLU A 122 -2.56 16.88 -17.93
N GLU A 123 -3.67 16.18 -18.19
CA GLU A 123 -4.26 16.10 -19.53
C GLU A 123 -5.09 17.35 -19.83
N GLU A 124 -5.07 17.80 -21.08
CA GLU A 124 -6.21 18.55 -21.63
C GLU A 124 -7.39 17.56 -21.74
N GLU A 125 -8.59 17.96 -21.31
CA GLU A 125 -9.75 17.06 -21.09
C GLU A 125 -9.89 15.92 -22.14
N GLY A 126 -9.82 14.66 -21.68
CA GLY A 126 -10.19 13.48 -22.48
C GLY A 126 -9.05 12.55 -22.95
N GLY A 127 -7.92 12.47 -22.26
CA GLY A 127 -6.82 11.57 -22.65
C GLY A 127 -7.21 10.08 -22.68
N GLU A 128 -7.09 9.46 -23.85
CA GLU A 128 -7.50 8.07 -24.08
C GLU A 128 -6.64 7.05 -23.33
N VAL A 129 -5.36 7.36 -23.06
CA VAL A 129 -4.44 6.49 -22.31
C VAL A 129 -4.84 6.42 -20.84
N SER A 130 -5.12 7.55 -20.20
CA SER A 130 -5.65 7.62 -18.83
C SER A 130 -6.97 6.87 -18.71
N THR A 131 -7.88 7.05 -19.68
CA THR A 131 -9.14 6.33 -19.70
C THR A 131 -8.92 4.82 -19.75
N ARG A 132 -8.03 4.31 -20.61
CA ARG A 132 -7.77 2.86 -20.70
C ARG A 132 -6.99 2.29 -19.52
N LEU A 133 -6.05 3.04 -18.97
CA LEU A 133 -5.40 2.66 -17.71
C LEU A 133 -6.44 2.56 -16.60
N LYS A 134 -7.34 3.55 -16.50
CA LYS A 134 -8.46 3.49 -15.55
C LYS A 134 -9.39 2.32 -15.86
N THR A 135 -9.75 2.07 -17.12
CA THR A 135 -10.63 0.95 -17.53
C THR A 135 -10.01 -0.40 -17.22
N PHE A 136 -8.73 -0.62 -17.53
CA PHE A 136 -8.05 -1.88 -17.26
C PHE A 136 -7.90 -2.13 -15.76
N HIS A 137 -7.63 -1.07 -14.99
CA HIS A 137 -7.60 -1.15 -13.53
C HIS A 137 -9.00 -1.15 -12.90
N SER A 138 -10.05 -0.69 -13.59
CA SER A 138 -11.44 -0.72 -13.15
C SER A 138 -12.15 -2.01 -13.53
N ASP A 139 -11.76 -2.71 -14.59
CA ASP A 139 -12.32 -4.03 -14.96
C ASP A 139 -11.81 -5.14 -14.04
N ILE A 140 -10.69 -4.90 -13.35
CA ILE A 140 -10.26 -5.69 -12.18
C ILE A 140 -11.08 -5.32 -10.93
N ASN A 141 -11.77 -4.17 -10.93
CA ASN A 141 -12.55 -3.59 -9.83
C ASN A 141 -14.03 -3.34 -10.19
N SER A 142 -14.59 -4.05 -11.19
CA SER A 142 -15.94 -3.79 -11.66
C SER A 142 -16.97 -4.46 -10.75
N GLU A 143 -17.22 -3.83 -9.61
CA GLU A 143 -18.55 -3.69 -9.02
C GLU A 143 -18.71 -2.25 -8.47
N THR A 144 -19.43 -1.45 -9.27
CA THR A 144 -20.23 -0.25 -8.93
C THR A 144 -19.87 0.61 -7.72
N VAL A 145 -19.52 1.86 -8.01
CA VAL A 145 -19.52 2.99 -7.09
C VAL A 145 -20.95 3.31 -6.62
N GLN A 146 -21.20 3.20 -5.32
CA GLN A 146 -22.16 4.02 -4.60
C GLN A 146 -21.46 4.72 -3.44
N ASP A 147 -21.75 6.01 -3.35
CA ASP A 147 -21.31 6.96 -2.34
C ASP A 147 -21.53 6.42 -0.91
N GLY A 148 -20.46 6.31 -0.12
CA GLY A 148 -20.52 5.78 1.24
C GLY A 148 -19.16 5.35 1.77
N SER A 149 -18.81 5.84 2.94
CA SER A 149 -17.61 5.52 3.71
C SER A 149 -17.47 4.02 4.03
N ASP A 150 -16.83 3.23 3.18
CA ASP A 150 -16.17 1.99 3.59
C ASP A 150 -15.10 1.61 2.56
N SER A 151 -13.84 1.71 2.96
CA SER A 151 -12.72 1.20 2.19
C SER A 151 -12.78 -0.33 2.16
N SER A 152 -13.20 -0.92 1.05
CA SER A 152 -13.22 -2.37 0.83
C SER A 152 -11.87 -2.94 0.36
N ASP A 153 -10.76 -2.20 0.54
CA ASP A 153 -9.44 -2.82 0.56
C ASP A 153 -9.30 -3.54 1.91
N PRO A 154 -9.31 -4.89 1.97
CA PRO A 154 -9.16 -5.62 3.22
C PRO A 154 -7.85 -5.31 3.93
N LYS A 155 -6.85 -4.70 3.27
CA LYS A 155 -5.61 -4.24 3.91
C LYS A 155 -5.71 -2.85 4.55
N GLU A 156 -6.72 -2.05 4.22
CA GLU A 156 -6.89 -0.70 4.80
C GLU A 156 -7.37 -0.76 6.25
N VAL A 157 -8.23 -1.72 6.56
CA VAL A 157 -8.80 -1.88 7.90
C VAL A 157 -7.96 -2.87 8.70
N LEU A 158 -7.41 -2.40 9.81
CA LEU A 158 -6.65 -3.23 10.74
C LEU A 158 -7.40 -3.37 12.05
N TYR A 159 -7.13 -4.47 12.74
CA TYR A 159 -7.70 -4.77 14.04
C TYR A 159 -6.60 -5.12 15.03
N HIS A 160 -6.63 -4.48 16.19
CA HIS A 160 -5.73 -4.74 17.31
C HIS A 160 -6.57 -4.96 18.57
N MET A 161 -6.22 -5.94 19.38
CA MET A 161 -6.88 -6.18 20.67
C MET A 161 -5.95 -5.84 21.83
N CYS A 162 -6.51 -5.23 22.86
CA CYS A 162 -5.78 -4.80 24.05
C CYS A 162 -6.64 -4.85 25.31
N GLN A 163 -6.00 -4.79 26.47
CA GLN A 163 -6.71 -4.56 27.74
C GLN A 163 -7.30 -3.15 27.74
N LYS A 164 -8.59 -3.07 28.06
CA LYS A 164 -9.39 -1.84 28.02
C LYS A 164 -8.76 -0.72 28.86
N GLU A 165 -8.39 -1.04 30.09
CA GLU A 165 -7.80 -0.09 31.04
C GLU A 165 -6.51 0.56 30.52
N LEU A 166 -5.64 -0.21 29.85
CA LEU A 166 -4.38 0.32 29.32
C LEU A 166 -4.62 1.30 28.16
N TYR A 167 -5.57 0.98 27.28
CA TYR A 167 -5.93 1.87 26.18
C TYR A 167 -6.64 3.13 26.69
N GLU A 168 -7.61 2.99 27.59
CA GLU A 168 -8.36 4.11 28.14
C GLU A 168 -7.47 5.06 28.95
N SER A 169 -6.48 4.54 29.67
CA SER A 169 -5.49 5.38 30.37
C SER A 169 -4.67 6.24 29.40
N ALA A 170 -4.19 5.66 28.30
CA ALA A 170 -3.45 6.41 27.27
C ALA A 170 -4.36 7.41 26.54
N ALA A 171 -5.60 7.03 26.24
CA ALA A 171 -6.59 7.90 25.61
C ALA A 171 -6.98 9.09 26.50
N ALA A 172 -7.09 8.88 27.82
CA ALA A 172 -7.41 9.92 28.78
C ALA A 172 -6.32 11.00 28.87
N THR A 173 -5.05 10.64 28.66
CA THR A 173 -3.92 11.57 28.65
C THR A 173 -3.59 12.10 27.25
N GLY A 174 -4.23 11.58 26.20
CA GLY A 174 -3.94 11.89 24.81
C GLY A 174 -2.60 11.31 24.31
N GLU A 175 -1.99 10.42 25.10
CA GLU A 175 -0.75 9.73 24.76
C GLU A 175 -0.99 8.58 23.79
N ALA A 176 0.05 8.18 23.06
CA ALA A 176 -0.03 6.99 22.22
C ALA A 176 -0.11 5.73 23.10
N TYR A 177 -0.97 4.79 22.70
CA TYR A 177 -1.06 3.49 23.35
C TYR A 177 0.06 2.57 22.84
N PHE A 178 0.69 1.83 23.76
CA PHE A 178 1.67 0.79 23.45
C PHE A 178 1.26 -0.51 24.14
N PRO A 179 1.29 -1.68 23.45
CA PRO A 179 1.05 -2.95 24.10
C PRO A 179 2.14 -3.27 25.14
N PRO A 180 1.85 -4.03 26.21
CA PRO A 180 2.84 -4.35 27.25
C PRO A 180 4.12 -5.01 26.73
N THR A 181 4.05 -5.71 25.61
CA THR A 181 5.18 -6.40 24.98
C THR A 181 5.89 -5.57 23.92
N PHE A 182 5.48 -4.32 23.66
CA PHE A 182 5.95 -3.48 22.55
C PHE A 182 7.47 -3.46 22.38
N GLU A 183 8.23 -3.17 23.45
CA GLU A 183 9.70 -3.12 23.37
C GLU A 183 10.30 -4.49 23.09
N LYS A 184 9.76 -5.53 23.71
CA LYS A 184 10.23 -6.91 23.60
C LYS A 184 9.96 -7.50 22.23
N ASP A 185 8.82 -7.13 21.63
CA ASP A 185 8.42 -7.59 20.31
C ASP A 185 9.25 -6.90 19.22
N GLY A 186 9.95 -5.79 19.52
CA GLY A 186 10.80 -5.07 18.57
C GLY A 186 10.22 -3.73 18.14
N MET A 187 9.54 -3.04 19.06
CA MET A 187 8.92 -1.72 18.87
C MET A 187 7.80 -1.72 17.81
N PHE A 188 6.99 -2.77 17.79
CA PHE A 188 5.79 -2.82 16.97
C PHE A 188 4.57 -3.38 17.73
N THR A 189 3.39 -3.03 17.21
CA THR A 189 2.10 -3.51 17.70
C THR A 189 1.54 -4.54 16.72
N HIS A 190 1.17 -5.71 17.22
CA HIS A 190 0.52 -6.75 16.41
C HIS A 190 -0.90 -6.36 16.02
N ALA A 191 -1.24 -6.52 14.74
CA ALA A 191 -2.59 -6.33 14.24
C ALA A 191 -2.96 -7.45 13.25
N THR A 192 -4.21 -7.43 12.79
CA THR A 192 -4.72 -8.35 11.75
C THR A 192 -5.71 -7.61 10.86
N ALA A 193 -5.76 -7.97 9.58
CA ALA A 193 -6.85 -7.60 8.68
C ALA A 193 -8.08 -8.51 8.82
N VAL A 194 -7.95 -9.62 9.57
CA VAL A 194 -8.98 -10.66 9.73
C VAL A 194 -9.40 -10.74 11.20
N PRO A 195 -10.50 -10.09 11.61
CA PRO A 195 -10.96 -10.04 13.00
C PRO A 195 -11.13 -11.39 13.69
N SER A 196 -11.63 -12.41 12.97
CA SER A 196 -11.84 -13.74 13.54
C SER A 196 -10.55 -14.40 14.02
N ARG A 197 -9.39 -14.01 13.47
CA ARG A 197 -8.09 -14.48 13.96
C ARG A 197 -7.82 -13.99 15.39
N LEU A 198 -8.30 -12.80 15.78
CA LEU A 198 -8.07 -12.25 17.12
C LEU A 198 -8.59 -13.17 18.22
N ILE A 199 -9.72 -13.85 18.04
CA ILE A 199 -10.22 -14.80 19.04
C ILE A 199 -9.28 -16.00 19.20
N THR A 200 -8.76 -16.51 18.09
CA THR A 200 -7.76 -17.61 18.12
C THR A 200 -6.46 -17.12 18.78
N THR A 201 -5.99 -15.94 18.40
CA THR A 201 -4.82 -15.28 18.98
C THR A 201 -4.98 -15.05 20.47
N ALA A 202 -6.13 -14.55 20.90
CA ALA A 202 -6.38 -14.22 22.29
C ALA A 202 -6.39 -15.46 23.18
N ASN A 203 -6.96 -16.54 22.67
CA ASN A 203 -6.99 -17.82 23.37
C ASN A 203 -5.62 -18.51 23.44
N HIS A 204 -4.70 -18.19 22.54
CA HIS A 204 -3.32 -18.68 22.59
C HIS A 204 -2.45 -17.89 23.58
N PHE A 205 -2.55 -16.55 23.56
CA PHE A 205 -1.61 -15.68 24.29
C PHE A 205 -2.12 -15.12 25.62
N TYR A 206 -3.43 -14.88 25.77
CA TYR A 206 -3.92 -13.95 26.79
C TYR A 206 -4.98 -14.51 27.74
N THR A 207 -5.24 -15.81 27.73
CA THR A 207 -6.28 -16.44 28.60
C THR A 207 -6.03 -16.22 30.10
N SER A 208 -4.76 -16.13 30.52
CA SER A 208 -4.37 -15.87 31.91
C SER A 208 -4.57 -14.41 32.36
N THR A 209 -4.71 -13.47 31.42
CA THR A 209 -4.84 -12.04 31.72
C THR A 209 -6.19 -11.73 32.38
N LYS A 210 -6.21 -10.71 33.25
CA LYS A 210 -7.40 -10.25 33.97
C LYS A 210 -7.91 -8.93 33.39
N GLY A 211 -9.17 -8.63 33.70
CA GLY A 211 -9.85 -7.42 33.22
C GLY A 211 -10.44 -7.56 31.82
N ASP A 212 -11.07 -6.47 31.40
CA ASP A 212 -11.79 -6.38 30.13
C ASP A 212 -10.83 -6.14 28.97
N TRP A 213 -11.20 -6.68 27.82
CA TRP A 213 -10.49 -6.52 26.57
C TRP A 213 -11.38 -5.86 25.53
N ILE A 214 -10.75 -5.07 24.68
CA ILE A 214 -11.40 -4.39 23.55
C ILE A 214 -10.64 -4.71 22.27
N CYS A 215 -11.35 -4.59 21.15
CA CYS A 215 -10.79 -4.64 19.81
C CYS A 215 -10.92 -3.25 19.16
N LEU A 216 -9.79 -2.66 18.79
CA LEU A 216 -9.69 -1.41 18.06
C LEU A 216 -9.76 -1.71 16.55
N ARG A 217 -10.58 -0.96 15.80
CA ARG A 217 -10.54 -0.87 14.34
C ARG A 217 -9.70 0.34 13.96
N LEU A 218 -8.65 0.12 13.18
CA LEU A 218 -7.72 1.15 12.74
C LEU A 218 -7.74 1.33 11.23
N SER A 219 -7.43 2.55 10.79
CA SER A 219 -7.12 2.85 9.38
C SER A 219 -5.61 2.81 9.13
N ARG A 220 -5.18 1.93 8.23
CA ARG A 220 -3.79 1.83 7.77
C ARG A 220 -3.33 3.13 7.12
N SER A 221 -4.15 3.72 6.24
CA SER A 221 -3.81 4.99 5.60
C SER A 221 -3.67 6.14 6.60
N ALA A 222 -4.50 6.19 7.64
CA ALA A 222 -4.41 7.20 8.69
C ALA A 222 -3.11 7.09 9.49
N LEU A 223 -2.69 5.87 9.84
CA LEU A 223 -1.39 5.63 10.47
C LEU A 223 -0.23 6.11 9.56
N MET A 224 -0.28 5.77 8.27
CA MET A 224 0.77 6.16 7.33
C MET A 224 0.86 7.69 7.15
N ARG A 225 -0.26 8.43 7.17
CA ARG A 225 -0.25 9.91 7.12
C ARG A 225 0.49 10.54 8.31
N LEU A 226 0.62 9.82 9.42
CA LEU A 226 1.36 10.24 10.61
C LEU A 226 2.80 9.71 10.61
N GLY A 227 3.24 9.03 9.55
CA GLY A 227 4.56 8.40 9.48
C GLY A 227 4.66 7.07 10.24
N ILE A 228 3.54 6.52 10.71
CA ILE A 228 3.51 5.24 11.43
C ILE A 228 3.39 4.12 10.41
N LYS A 229 4.48 3.40 10.19
CA LYS A 229 4.58 2.35 9.17
C LYS A 229 3.89 1.08 9.64
N THR A 230 3.14 0.44 8.75
CA THR A 230 2.68 -0.96 8.94
C THR A 230 3.40 -1.88 7.96
N VAL A 231 3.92 -3.00 8.43
CA VAL A 231 4.57 -4.03 7.61
C VAL A 231 3.77 -5.31 7.69
N ASP A 232 3.44 -5.90 6.54
CA ASP A 232 2.83 -7.22 6.45
C ASP A 232 3.93 -8.27 6.40
N GLU A 233 4.04 -9.09 7.44
CA GLU A 233 5.05 -10.14 7.55
C GLU A 233 4.50 -11.39 8.25
N GLU A 234 5.32 -12.43 8.39
CA GLU A 234 4.91 -13.67 9.06
C GLU A 234 4.52 -13.44 10.53
N ALA A 235 3.72 -14.36 11.09
CA ALA A 235 3.33 -14.31 12.49
C ALA A 235 4.58 -14.33 13.39
N LYS A 236 4.65 -13.38 14.33
CA LYS A 236 5.75 -13.24 15.29
C LYS A 236 5.33 -13.58 16.72
N PRO A 237 6.27 -14.04 17.57
CA PRO A 237 6.03 -14.25 19.00
C PRO A 237 5.47 -12.99 19.68
N VAL A 238 4.70 -13.19 20.75
CA VAL A 238 4.22 -12.12 21.63
C VAL A 238 4.95 -12.28 22.96
N GLY A 239 5.87 -11.36 23.26
CA GLY A 239 6.74 -11.43 24.41
C GLY A 239 7.64 -12.68 24.38
N GLU A 240 7.41 -13.62 25.29
CA GLU A 240 8.15 -14.92 25.33
C GLU A 240 7.38 -16.07 24.68
N THR A 241 6.12 -15.84 24.33
CA THR A 241 5.25 -16.91 23.86
C THR A 241 5.41 -17.04 22.35
N ALA A 242 5.81 -18.22 21.89
CA ALA A 242 5.91 -18.53 20.47
C ALA A 242 4.53 -18.57 19.79
N VAL A 243 4.53 -18.36 18.47
CA VAL A 243 3.34 -18.54 17.62
C VAL A 243 2.91 -20.00 17.57
N GLY A 244 1.65 -20.26 17.21
CA GLY A 244 1.17 -21.62 17.02
C GLY A 244 1.83 -22.31 15.81
N ASP A 245 2.07 -23.62 15.93
CA ASP A 245 2.84 -24.42 14.95
C ASP A 245 2.27 -24.39 13.51
N THR A 246 1.00 -24.04 13.34
CA THR A 246 0.29 -24.03 12.06
C THR A 246 -0.03 -22.62 11.52
N TRP A 247 0.54 -21.57 12.13
CA TRP A 247 0.20 -20.19 11.80
C TRP A 247 1.04 -19.65 10.65
N ASP A 248 0.71 -20.07 9.43
CA ASP A 248 1.23 -19.47 8.19
C ASP A 248 0.39 -18.24 7.80
N TRP A 249 0.36 -17.25 8.71
CA TRP A 249 -0.45 -16.05 8.56
C TRP A 249 0.42 -14.84 8.24
N VAL A 250 -0.06 -14.04 7.29
CA VAL A 250 0.42 -12.67 7.11
C VAL A 250 -0.24 -11.79 8.17
N CYS A 251 0.60 -11.19 9.02
CA CYS A 251 0.24 -10.34 10.14
C CYS A 251 0.80 -8.93 9.94
N PRO A 252 -0.08 -7.91 9.92
CA PRO A 252 0.33 -6.51 10.01
C PRO A 252 1.02 -6.21 11.35
N HIS A 253 2.24 -5.68 11.31
CA HIS A 253 2.95 -5.11 12.45
C HIS A 253 3.08 -3.59 12.29
N ILE A 254 2.55 -2.85 13.26
CA ILE A 254 2.50 -1.38 13.25
C ILE A 254 3.70 -0.86 14.05
N PHE A 255 4.65 -0.20 13.38
CA PHE A 255 5.88 0.31 13.98
C PHE A 255 5.66 1.70 14.59
N GLY A 256 5.31 1.70 15.88
CA GLY A 256 5.00 2.88 16.67
C GLY A 256 3.86 2.64 17.64
N GLY A 257 3.62 3.62 18.52
CA GLY A 257 2.45 3.63 19.39
C GLY A 257 1.19 3.99 18.60
N LEU A 258 0.04 3.50 19.05
CA LEU A 258 -1.25 3.78 18.44
C LEU A 258 -1.76 5.16 18.91
N PRO A 259 -1.92 6.14 18.00
CA PRO A 259 -2.50 7.44 18.36
C PRO A 259 -3.92 7.29 18.88
N THR A 260 -4.17 7.76 20.10
CA THR A 260 -5.48 7.64 20.77
C THR A 260 -6.40 8.83 20.52
N SER A 261 -5.82 10.00 20.19
CA SER A 261 -6.51 11.29 20.07
C SER A 261 -6.60 11.83 18.65
N VAL A 262 -5.97 11.16 17.67
CA VAL A 262 -5.96 11.61 16.27
C VAL A 262 -7.20 11.08 15.52
N PRO A 263 -8.08 11.96 15.00
CA PRO A 263 -9.28 11.53 14.29
C PRO A 263 -8.96 10.66 13.07
N GLY A 264 -9.76 9.61 12.89
CA GLY A 264 -9.67 8.70 11.74
C GLY A 264 -8.59 7.63 11.86
N VAL A 265 -7.73 7.65 12.89
CA VAL A 265 -6.79 6.55 13.17
C VAL A 265 -7.55 5.39 13.80
N ILE A 266 -8.11 5.59 15.00
CA ILE A 266 -9.03 4.66 15.62
C ILE A 266 -10.44 5.02 15.13
N THR A 267 -11.03 4.13 14.34
CA THR A 267 -12.31 4.38 13.67
C THR A 267 -13.49 3.75 14.42
N LYS A 268 -13.23 2.71 15.21
CA LYS A 268 -14.23 2.06 16.06
C LYS A 268 -13.56 1.25 17.17
N ILE A 269 -14.25 1.09 18.29
CA ILE A 269 -13.87 0.21 19.40
C ILE A 269 -15.00 -0.79 19.61
N TYR A 270 -14.65 -2.06 19.76
CA TYR A 270 -15.57 -3.16 20.02
C TYR A 270 -15.23 -3.80 21.36
N ASP A 271 -16.24 -4.20 22.12
CA ASP A 271 -16.04 -4.99 23.34
C ASP A 271 -15.76 -6.46 22.98
N MET A 272 -14.87 -7.11 23.75
CA MET A 272 -14.58 -8.54 23.59
C MET A 272 -15.21 -9.34 24.73
N LYS A 273 -16.02 -10.34 24.38
CA LYS A 273 -16.64 -11.24 25.35
C LYS A 273 -15.66 -12.27 25.84
N ARG A 274 -15.61 -12.45 27.16
CA ARG A 274 -14.82 -13.47 27.83
C ARG A 274 -15.72 -14.34 28.72
N SER A 275 -15.36 -15.60 28.81
CA SER A 275 -15.91 -16.55 29.77
C SER A 275 -15.31 -16.31 31.17
N PRO A 276 -15.96 -16.79 32.25
CA PRO A 276 -15.43 -16.67 33.61
C PRO A 276 -14.05 -17.31 33.82
N ASP A 277 -13.70 -18.34 33.03
CA ASP A 277 -12.40 -19.02 33.05
C ASP A 277 -11.32 -18.33 32.21
N GLY A 278 -11.65 -17.21 31.55
CA GLY A 278 -10.70 -16.34 30.87
C GLY A 278 -10.58 -16.58 29.36
N LYS A 279 -11.30 -17.56 28.80
CA LYS A 279 -11.39 -17.84 27.36
C LYS A 279 -12.13 -16.71 26.64
N PHE A 280 -11.59 -16.24 25.53
CA PHE A 280 -12.19 -15.26 24.63
C PHE A 280 -13.23 -15.94 23.73
N LEU A 281 -14.42 -15.36 23.67
CA LEU A 281 -15.60 -15.94 23.03
C LEU A 281 -15.89 -15.27 21.69
N SER A 282 -16.04 -13.95 21.67
CA SER A 282 -16.36 -13.17 20.47
C SER A 282 -16.01 -11.70 20.62
N ILE A 283 -15.98 -10.99 19.49
CA ILE A 283 -15.88 -9.52 19.41
C ILE A 283 -17.27 -9.01 19.04
N GLU A 284 -17.91 -8.25 19.94
CA GLU A 284 -19.30 -7.85 19.76
C GLU A 284 -19.52 -7.07 18.47
N GLY A 285 -20.44 -7.55 17.62
CA GLY A 285 -20.77 -6.90 16.35
C GLY A 285 -19.68 -6.98 15.28
N LEU A 286 -18.68 -7.85 15.46
CA LEU A 286 -17.59 -8.06 14.48
C LEU A 286 -17.31 -9.54 14.19
N THR A 287 -17.50 -10.42 15.17
CA THR A 287 -17.39 -11.88 14.98
C THR A 287 -18.62 -12.57 15.55
N ASP A 288 -19.02 -13.68 14.94
CA ASP A 288 -20.07 -14.55 15.45
C ASP A 288 -19.68 -15.22 16.78
#